data_AF-A0A1W0W0R1-F1
#
_entry.id   AF-A0A1W0W0R1-F1
#
_cell.length_a   1.000
_cell.length_b   1.000
_cell.length_c   1.000
_cell.angle_alpha   90.00
_cell.angle_beta   90.00
_cell.angle_gamma   90.00
#
_symmetry.space_group_name_H-M   'P 1'
#
loop_
_entity.id
_entity.type
_entity.pdbx_description
1 polymer ?
#
loop_
_entity_poly.entity_id
_entity_poly.type
_entity_poly.pdbx_seq_one_letter_code
_entity_poly.pdbx_strand_id
1 'polypeptide(L)'
;MLLRHRHHLHLLSRPRRCFPLAALRCVAMSSSVCPSSSTSTSAAADYHCRTKHSPTAGYARGPGRLDWANQPNPFLRFCPAPQLPLPNPPPVAPVPYPALFHSPPPPPQPLTVDSLSALLFHSLALSAWKSAGLSTWSLRVNPSSGNLHPTEAHLLFPHPREADRLAVAHYAPRDHLLEVRATAPVGDRSAILSAPGMAVLALSSIFWREAWKYGERALRYCNHDVGHALAAVAVAAATLGWDARVLDGLSDEDLGRLVGVDKGSPAAPPEGLPDKVVKGKAPWVERQHPDCAVLLFPAGSEPEVDYGRMSEALRGFDGLEWVGKANALSKDHVVWDVIYRTAEQVKKHGPALGERFFVMPWQKSPALSNGLYNELTVQEVVRQRRSAVDMDGVHVMGRDTFYQMLMHCLPSGEVGSGERQGQQSALPFRVLPWEAEVHAALFVHHISGLPKGMYFLVRNEEHFDALQHAMRQDFEWVKPEGCPDGLPLYRLMKGDCQKFAMQVSCFQEIASHGCFSLGMIARFEPVLHEKGEWMYPRLFWETGILGQVLYLEAHAVGISATGIGCYFDDAVHEALGLKGLEFQSLYHFTVGAPVLDKRIMSLPAYPGPGIDA
;
A
#
# COMPACT_ATOMS: atom_id res chain seq x y z
N MET A 1 -5.45 -86.86 -8.58
CA MET A 1 -5.30 -86.27 -9.93
C MET A 1 -4.95 -84.80 -9.75
N LEU A 2 -3.85 -84.35 -10.34
CA LEU A 2 -3.24 -83.02 -10.18
C LEU A 2 -4.09 -81.88 -10.77
N LEU A 3 -3.86 -80.63 -10.29
CA LEU A 3 -3.58 -79.38 -11.06
C LEU A 3 -3.92 -78.15 -10.20
N ARG A 4 -2.94 -77.46 -9.58
CA ARG A 4 -2.21 -76.24 -10.05
C ARG A 4 -3.10 -75.05 -10.48
N HIS A 5 -3.01 -73.93 -9.74
CA HIS A 5 -2.68 -72.57 -10.24
C HIS A 5 -2.66 -71.54 -9.09
N ARG A 6 -1.49 -70.96 -8.78
CA ARG A 6 -0.94 -69.64 -9.21
C ARG A 6 -1.53 -68.45 -8.43
N HIS A 7 -0.65 -67.86 -7.61
CA HIS A 7 -0.81 -66.59 -6.91
C HIS A 7 -1.05 -65.42 -7.87
N HIS A 8 -2.06 -64.59 -7.58
CA HIS A 8 -2.12 -63.20 -7.98
C HIS A 8 -2.10 -62.31 -6.73
N LEU A 9 -1.06 -61.48 -6.63
CA LEU A 9 -0.95 -60.39 -5.67
C LEU A 9 -1.90 -59.26 -6.09
N HIS A 10 -2.86 -58.93 -5.22
CA HIS A 10 -3.55 -57.63 -5.26
C HIS A 10 -2.83 -56.68 -4.29
N LEU A 11 -2.24 -55.63 -4.87
CA LEU A 11 -1.76 -54.45 -4.17
C LEU A 11 -2.96 -53.73 -3.52
N LEU A 12 -3.07 -53.86 -2.20
CA LEU A 12 -3.93 -52.98 -1.39
C LEU A 12 -3.24 -51.62 -1.29
N SER A 13 -3.88 -50.61 -1.87
CA SER A 13 -3.57 -49.20 -1.70
C SER A 13 -3.62 -48.82 -0.22
N ARG A 14 -2.48 -48.32 0.29
CA ARG A 14 -2.39 -47.77 1.66
C ARG A 14 -3.27 -46.53 1.77
N PRO A 15 -4.02 -46.35 2.88
CA PRO A 15 -4.75 -45.11 3.10
C PRO A 15 -3.76 -43.96 3.29
N ARG A 16 -4.00 -42.84 2.59
CA ARG A 16 -3.30 -41.56 2.80
C ARG A 16 -3.49 -41.17 4.27
N ARG A 17 -2.39 -41.05 5.02
CA ARG A 17 -2.38 -40.54 6.39
C ARG A 17 -2.85 -39.09 6.38
N CYS A 18 -4.03 -38.83 6.93
CA CYS A 18 -4.43 -37.49 7.38
C CYS A 18 -3.56 -37.15 8.59
N PHE A 19 -2.61 -36.22 8.44
CA PHE A 19 -1.87 -35.66 9.58
C PHE A 19 -2.74 -34.57 10.23
N PRO A 20 -3.02 -34.65 11.55
CA PRO A 20 -3.74 -33.59 12.24
C PRO A 20 -2.85 -32.35 12.43
N LEU A 21 -3.48 -31.17 12.55
CA LEU A 21 -2.90 -29.84 12.84
C LEU A 21 -2.01 -29.74 14.11
N ALA A 22 -1.69 -30.85 14.77
CA ALA A 22 -0.75 -30.88 15.89
C ALA A 22 0.63 -30.30 15.53
N ALA A 23 1.00 -30.28 14.24
CA ALA A 23 2.24 -29.65 13.76
C ALA A 23 2.22 -28.10 13.71
N LEU A 24 1.03 -27.47 13.76
CA LEU A 24 0.88 -26.00 13.87
C LEU A 24 0.66 -25.55 15.33
N ARG A 25 0.62 -26.49 16.30
CA ARG A 25 0.32 -26.18 17.72
C ARG A 25 1.49 -25.59 18.50
N CYS A 26 2.70 -25.69 17.97
CA CYS A 26 3.84 -24.94 18.46
C CYS A 26 4.52 -24.35 17.23
N VAL A 27 4.61 -23.02 17.15
CA VAL A 27 5.80 -22.43 16.53
C VAL A 27 6.97 -23.05 17.30
N ALA A 28 7.68 -23.98 16.67
CA ALA A 28 8.85 -24.54 17.31
C ALA A 28 9.80 -23.34 17.49
N MET A 29 10.29 -23.15 18.72
CA MET A 29 11.25 -22.09 19.03
C MET A 29 12.60 -22.42 18.36
N SER A 30 12.66 -22.41 17.04
CA SER A 30 13.88 -22.61 16.28
C SER A 30 14.37 -21.24 15.82
N SER A 31 15.53 -20.85 16.33
CA SER A 31 16.26 -19.69 15.85
C SER A 31 16.89 -20.06 14.51
N SER A 32 16.23 -19.74 13.40
CA SER A 32 16.99 -19.56 12.16
C SER A 32 17.72 -18.24 12.27
N VAL A 33 18.93 -18.28 12.83
CA VAL A 33 19.90 -17.21 12.57
C VAL A 33 20.10 -17.22 11.06
N CYS A 34 19.81 -16.12 10.36
CA CYS A 34 20.26 -15.95 8.98
C CYS A 34 21.74 -16.35 8.94
N PRO A 35 22.15 -17.39 8.20
CA PRO A 35 23.55 -17.68 8.06
C PRO A 35 24.21 -16.41 7.54
N SER A 36 25.25 -15.94 8.21
CA SER A 36 26.12 -14.91 7.67
C SER A 36 26.87 -15.53 6.48
N SER A 37 26.19 -15.65 5.33
CA SER A 37 26.84 -15.95 4.07
C SER A 37 27.57 -14.70 3.62
N SER A 38 28.88 -14.82 3.51
CA SER A 38 29.84 -13.81 3.09
C SER A 38 29.73 -13.48 1.59
N THR A 39 28.54 -13.08 1.15
CA THR A 39 28.25 -12.49 -0.17
C THR A 39 27.54 -11.17 0.12
N SER A 40 28.05 -10.04 -0.38
CA SER A 40 27.58 -8.70 -0.02
C SER A 40 26.05 -8.62 -0.09
N THR A 41 25.38 -8.62 1.05
CA THR A 41 23.94 -8.47 1.15
C THR A 41 23.57 -7.04 0.78
N SER A 42 22.50 -6.88 -0.01
CA SER A 42 21.99 -5.57 -0.42
C SER A 42 21.55 -4.76 0.81
N ALA A 43 21.67 -3.43 0.74
CA ALA A 43 21.27 -2.56 1.84
C ALA A 43 19.79 -2.73 2.22
N ALA A 44 18.94 -2.92 1.20
CA ALA A 44 17.53 -3.26 1.36
C ALA A 44 17.32 -4.58 2.12
N ALA A 45 18.07 -5.63 1.80
CA ALA A 45 17.98 -6.93 2.48
C ALA A 45 18.45 -6.83 3.94
N ASP A 46 19.53 -6.12 4.20
CA ASP A 46 20.06 -5.90 5.55
C ASP A 46 19.05 -5.15 6.42
N TYR A 47 18.48 -4.06 5.90
CA TYR A 47 17.42 -3.31 6.58
C TYR A 47 16.18 -4.18 6.82
N HIS A 48 15.77 -4.99 5.84
CA HIS A 48 14.66 -5.91 6.00
C HIS A 48 14.94 -6.88 7.16
N CYS A 49 16.04 -7.61 7.13
CA CYS A 49 16.40 -8.55 8.19
C CYS A 49 16.49 -7.88 9.58
N ARG A 50 17.12 -6.71 9.66
CA ARG A 50 17.27 -5.95 10.92
C ARG A 50 15.94 -5.52 11.52
N THR A 51 14.96 -5.19 10.68
CA THR A 51 13.68 -4.63 11.12
C THR A 51 12.58 -5.66 11.32
N LYS A 52 12.88 -6.96 11.24
CA LYS A 52 11.93 -8.04 11.54
C LYS A 52 11.50 -8.04 13.01
N HIS A 53 10.31 -8.55 13.28
CA HIS A 53 9.94 -8.94 14.64
C HIS A 53 10.14 -10.45 14.81
N SER A 54 10.60 -10.84 15.99
CA SER A 54 10.84 -12.23 16.34
C SER A 54 10.10 -12.59 17.64
N PRO A 55 9.46 -13.77 17.72
CA PRO A 55 8.89 -14.25 18.98
C PRO A 55 9.94 -14.44 20.08
N THR A 56 11.20 -14.71 19.71
CA THR A 56 12.29 -15.04 20.65
C THR A 56 13.29 -13.90 20.81
N ALA A 57 13.70 -13.25 19.72
CA ALA A 57 14.62 -12.12 19.76
C ALA A 57 13.93 -10.78 20.08
N GLY A 58 12.59 -10.76 20.07
CA GLY A 58 11.78 -9.59 20.39
C GLY A 58 11.43 -8.74 19.18
N TYR A 59 10.84 -7.57 19.46
CA TYR A 59 10.43 -6.63 18.42
C TYR A 59 11.63 -5.82 17.89
N ALA A 60 11.60 -5.44 16.61
CA ALA A 60 12.48 -4.41 16.04
C ALA A 60 12.56 -3.17 16.95
N ARG A 61 13.73 -2.52 16.95
CA ARG A 61 14.03 -1.44 17.88
C ARG A 61 13.11 -0.24 17.65
N GLY A 62 12.35 0.10 18.70
CA GLY A 62 11.49 1.27 18.77
C GLY A 62 11.90 2.22 19.90
N PRO A 63 11.20 3.35 20.08
CA PRO A 63 11.51 4.37 21.09
C PRO A 63 11.38 3.90 22.56
N GLY A 64 10.86 2.69 22.79
CA GLY A 64 10.64 2.10 24.12
C GLY A 64 9.44 2.70 24.84
N ARG A 65 9.33 4.03 24.91
CA ARG A 65 8.18 4.77 25.45
C ARG A 65 7.77 5.89 24.50
N LEU A 66 6.48 6.09 24.32
CA LEU A 66 5.94 7.19 23.51
C LEU A 66 5.94 8.51 24.30
N ASP A 67 6.49 9.54 23.67
CA ASP A 67 6.49 10.92 24.16
C ASP A 67 5.35 11.70 23.46
N TRP A 68 4.14 11.55 24.01
CA TRP A 68 2.92 12.16 23.46
C TRP A 68 2.97 13.70 23.43
N ALA A 69 3.74 14.34 24.31
CA ALA A 69 3.91 15.80 24.31
C ALA A 69 4.76 16.30 23.14
N ASN A 70 5.48 15.39 22.47
CA ASN A 70 6.32 15.65 21.31
C ASN A 70 5.86 14.86 20.07
N GLN A 71 4.59 14.44 20.04
CA GLN A 71 4.02 13.80 18.85
C GLN A 71 4.16 14.73 17.64
N PRO A 72 4.64 14.23 16.49
CA PRO A 72 4.77 15.04 15.28
C PRO A 72 3.43 15.60 14.84
N ASN A 73 3.40 16.89 14.50
CA ASN A 73 2.24 17.52 13.88
C ASN A 73 1.90 16.78 12.57
N PRO A 74 0.68 16.24 12.41
CA PRO A 74 0.29 15.51 11.20
C PRO A 74 -0.02 16.43 10.02
N PHE A 75 0.16 17.75 10.16
CA PHE A 75 -0.12 18.74 9.13
C PHE A 75 1.14 19.57 8.84
N LEU A 76 1.78 19.30 7.70
CA LEU A 76 2.78 20.18 7.13
C LEU A 76 2.08 21.42 6.55
N ARG A 77 2.70 22.58 6.71
CA ARG A 77 2.25 23.87 6.18
C ARG A 77 3.46 24.66 5.70
N PHE A 78 3.30 25.39 4.60
CA PHE A 78 4.30 26.33 4.10
C PHE A 78 3.81 27.77 4.26
N CYS A 79 4.33 28.47 5.26
CA CYS A 79 3.91 29.84 5.57
C CYS A 79 5.04 30.86 5.36
N PRO A 80 4.78 32.03 4.75
CA PRO A 80 3.59 32.35 3.96
C PRO A 80 3.69 31.74 2.55
N ALA A 81 2.63 31.11 2.06
CA ALA A 81 2.46 30.74 0.66
C ALA A 81 1.07 31.18 0.17
N PRO A 82 0.92 31.65 -1.08
CA PRO A 82 -0.40 31.89 -1.67
C PRO A 82 -1.29 30.65 -1.57
N GLN A 83 -2.52 30.85 -1.09
CA GLN A 83 -3.47 29.77 -0.87
C GLN A 83 -4.54 29.76 -1.96
N LEU A 84 -4.83 28.57 -2.47
CA LEU A 84 -5.93 28.28 -3.38
C LEU A 84 -6.89 27.30 -2.66
N PRO A 85 -7.96 27.81 -2.03
CA PRO A 85 -8.97 26.98 -1.37
C PRO A 85 -9.65 26.05 -2.37
N LEU A 86 -9.95 24.82 -1.94
CA LEU A 86 -10.67 23.84 -2.72
C LEU A 86 -12.11 23.67 -2.17
N PRO A 87 -13.13 23.54 -3.03
CA PRO A 87 -14.51 23.29 -2.58
C PRO A 87 -14.63 22.04 -1.70
N ASN A 88 -15.40 22.11 -0.60
CA ASN A 88 -15.73 20.92 0.18
C ASN A 88 -17.20 20.97 0.64
N PRO A 89 -18.03 19.98 0.29
CA PRO A 89 -17.76 18.90 -0.66
C PRO A 89 -17.64 19.43 -2.11
N PRO A 90 -16.84 18.77 -2.97
CA PRO A 90 -16.74 19.11 -4.38
C PRO A 90 -17.99 18.66 -5.16
N PRO A 91 -18.38 19.38 -6.23
CA PRO A 91 -19.51 19.01 -7.08
C PRO A 91 -19.12 17.86 -8.02
N VAL A 92 -19.45 16.62 -7.65
CA VAL A 92 -19.22 15.43 -8.50
C VAL A 92 -20.44 14.54 -8.58
N ALA A 93 -20.59 13.89 -9.74
CA ALA A 93 -21.60 12.86 -9.93
C ALA A 93 -21.24 11.60 -9.12
N PRO A 94 -22.21 10.97 -8.42
CA PRO A 94 -21.98 9.72 -7.74
C PRO A 94 -21.68 8.60 -8.74
N VAL A 95 -20.71 7.74 -8.42
CA VAL A 95 -20.38 6.55 -9.21
C VAL A 95 -20.71 5.31 -8.35
N PRO A 96 -21.58 4.38 -8.79
CA PRO A 96 -21.82 3.14 -8.05
C PRO A 96 -20.52 2.37 -7.82
N TYR A 97 -20.30 1.86 -6.60
CA TYR A 97 -19.04 1.19 -6.24
C TYR A 97 -18.64 0.05 -7.20
N PRO A 98 -19.54 -0.88 -7.58
CA PRO A 98 -19.18 -1.97 -8.48
C PRO A 98 -18.80 -1.52 -9.90
N ALA A 99 -19.27 -0.33 -10.32
CA ALA A 99 -18.95 0.21 -11.65
C ALA A 99 -17.44 0.46 -11.83
N LEU A 100 -16.72 0.71 -10.73
CA LEU A 100 -15.26 0.88 -10.73
C LEU A 100 -14.51 -0.32 -11.35
N PHE A 101 -15.04 -1.52 -11.15
CA PHE A 101 -14.38 -2.76 -11.57
C PHE A 101 -15.01 -3.36 -12.83
N HIS A 102 -16.31 -3.14 -13.05
CA HIS A 102 -17.07 -3.88 -14.08
C HIS A 102 -17.47 -3.03 -15.28
N SER A 103 -17.39 -1.70 -15.19
CA SER A 103 -17.83 -0.77 -16.24
C SER A 103 -16.67 0.10 -16.73
N PRO A 104 -16.67 0.53 -18.00
CA PRO A 104 -15.73 1.53 -18.47
C PRO A 104 -15.78 2.79 -17.59
N PRO A 105 -14.66 3.50 -17.45
CA PRO A 105 -14.63 4.79 -16.76
C PRO A 105 -15.68 5.77 -17.32
N PRO A 106 -16.24 6.66 -16.49
CA PRO A 106 -17.12 7.72 -16.98
C PRO A 106 -16.38 8.66 -17.95
N PRO A 107 -17.10 9.49 -18.72
CA PRO A 107 -16.46 10.48 -19.60
C PRO A 107 -15.47 11.36 -18.83
N PRO A 108 -14.23 11.56 -19.36
CA PRO A 108 -13.21 12.36 -18.68
C PRO A 108 -13.67 13.79 -18.40
N GLN A 109 -13.60 14.19 -17.14
CA GLN A 109 -13.87 15.57 -16.72
C GLN A 109 -12.70 16.48 -17.10
N PRO A 110 -12.93 17.78 -17.42
CA PRO A 110 -11.84 18.72 -17.62
C PRO A 110 -11.07 18.98 -16.31
N LEU A 111 -9.79 19.31 -16.42
CA LEU A 111 -9.00 19.77 -15.28
C LEU A 111 -9.45 21.18 -14.85
N THR A 112 -10.08 21.25 -13.68
CA THR A 112 -10.59 22.48 -13.06
C THR A 112 -10.28 22.46 -11.57
N VAL A 113 -10.51 23.57 -10.86
CA VAL A 113 -10.40 23.59 -9.40
C VAL A 113 -11.36 22.59 -8.75
N ASP A 114 -12.56 22.41 -9.31
CA ASP A 114 -13.57 21.48 -8.78
C ASP A 114 -13.15 20.01 -8.98
N SER A 115 -12.61 19.65 -10.15
CA SER A 115 -12.14 18.28 -10.40
C SER A 115 -10.83 17.97 -9.67
N LEU A 116 -9.94 18.94 -9.49
CA LEU A 116 -8.78 18.83 -8.59
C LEU A 116 -9.20 18.64 -7.14
N SER A 117 -10.18 19.42 -6.68
CA SER A 117 -10.77 19.25 -5.35
C SER A 117 -11.38 17.86 -5.19
N ALA A 118 -12.16 17.40 -6.16
CA ALA A 118 -12.74 16.06 -6.16
C ALA A 118 -11.71 14.95 -6.05
N LEU A 119 -10.61 15.04 -6.82
CA LEU A 119 -9.51 14.10 -6.74
C LEU A 119 -8.95 14.04 -5.32
N LEU A 120 -8.56 15.19 -4.75
CA LEU A 120 -7.91 15.28 -3.45
C LEU A 120 -8.86 14.95 -2.28
N PHE A 121 -10.13 15.36 -2.39
CA PHE A 121 -11.18 15.14 -1.40
C PHE A 121 -11.53 13.65 -1.23
N HIS A 122 -11.45 12.87 -2.31
CA HIS A 122 -11.75 11.44 -2.32
C HIS A 122 -10.51 10.54 -2.30
N SER A 123 -9.30 11.11 -2.15
CA SER A 123 -8.05 10.34 -2.08
C SER A 123 -7.20 10.63 -0.85
N LEU A 124 -6.97 11.90 -0.51
CA LEU A 124 -5.93 12.34 0.43
C LEU A 124 -6.43 13.26 1.54
N ALA A 125 -7.66 13.75 1.44
CA ALA A 125 -8.28 14.66 2.41
C ALA A 125 -8.62 13.98 3.74
N LEU A 126 -8.99 14.82 4.72
CA LEU A 126 -9.64 14.35 5.93
C LEU A 126 -10.99 13.71 5.58
N SER A 127 -11.26 12.56 6.19
CA SER A 127 -12.51 11.81 6.03
C SER A 127 -13.45 12.03 7.22
N ALA A 128 -12.90 12.23 8.42
CA ALA A 128 -13.61 12.60 9.63
C ALA A 128 -12.62 13.05 10.71
N TRP A 129 -13.14 13.62 11.79
CA TRP A 129 -12.43 13.68 13.07
C TRP A 129 -13.07 12.70 14.06
N LYS A 130 -12.28 12.18 14.98
CA LYS A 130 -12.75 11.35 16.09
C LYS A 130 -12.39 12.01 17.41
N SER A 131 -13.27 11.87 18.38
CA SER A 131 -13.03 12.39 19.73
C SER A 131 -13.45 11.37 20.78
N ALA A 132 -12.60 11.18 21.78
CA ALA A 132 -12.86 10.34 22.94
C ALA A 132 -12.21 10.98 24.18
N GLY A 133 -13.03 11.35 25.16
CA GLY A 133 -12.56 12.09 26.32
C GLY A 133 -11.94 13.43 25.92
N LEU A 134 -10.68 13.65 26.27
CA LEU A 134 -9.93 14.88 25.95
C LEU A 134 -9.12 14.80 24.64
N SER A 135 -9.13 13.65 23.98
CA SER A 135 -8.32 13.41 22.77
C SER A 135 -9.18 13.56 21.52
N THR A 136 -8.68 14.31 20.56
CA THR A 136 -9.29 14.48 19.23
C THR A 136 -8.24 14.24 18.16
N TRP A 137 -8.55 13.40 17.18
CA TRP A 137 -7.62 13.06 16.10
C TRP A 137 -8.32 13.05 14.74
N SER A 138 -7.59 13.45 13.70
CA SER A 138 -8.08 13.43 12.33
C SER A 138 -7.91 12.05 11.72
N LEU A 139 -8.87 11.64 10.90
CA LEU A 139 -8.76 10.50 10.00
C LEU A 139 -8.69 11.01 8.57
N ARG A 140 -7.91 10.33 7.73
CA ARG A 140 -7.83 10.61 6.29
C ARG A 140 -8.61 9.58 5.48
N VAL A 141 -8.75 9.85 4.18
CA VAL A 141 -9.32 8.88 3.24
C VAL A 141 -8.40 7.67 3.15
N ASN A 142 -7.09 7.82 3.04
CA ASN A 142 -6.16 6.70 3.14
C ASN A 142 -5.82 6.36 4.61
N PRO A 143 -5.73 5.06 4.96
CA PRO A 143 -5.26 4.63 6.28
C PRO A 143 -3.78 4.96 6.45
N SER A 144 -3.35 5.04 7.70
CA SER A 144 -1.95 5.23 8.05
C SER A 144 -1.62 4.46 9.32
N SER A 145 -0.43 3.89 9.38
CA SER A 145 0.02 3.13 10.54
C SER A 145 0.03 4.03 11.79
N GLY A 146 -0.72 3.63 12.83
CA GLY A 146 -0.86 4.43 14.03
C GLY A 146 -1.54 5.80 13.84
N ASN A 147 -2.16 6.06 12.69
CA ASN A 147 -2.76 7.34 12.31
C ASN A 147 -1.75 8.51 12.30
N LEU A 148 -0.52 8.28 11.82
CA LEU A 148 0.59 9.24 11.85
C LEU A 148 0.77 10.04 10.57
N HIS A 149 0.25 9.54 9.44
CA HIS A 149 0.17 10.20 8.13
C HIS A 149 1.51 10.78 7.66
N PRO A 150 2.54 9.94 7.39
CA PRO A 150 3.83 10.38 6.86
C PRO A 150 3.74 10.99 5.46
N THR A 151 2.74 10.58 4.66
CA THR A 151 2.61 10.95 3.25
C THR A 151 2.04 12.36 3.07
N GLU A 152 2.75 13.18 2.32
CA GLU A 152 2.37 14.50 1.81
C GLU A 152 2.19 14.46 0.29
N ALA A 153 1.43 15.42 -0.24
CA ALA A 153 1.14 15.49 -1.67
C ALA A 153 1.43 16.88 -2.25
N HIS A 154 2.02 16.87 -3.45
CA HIS A 154 2.39 18.04 -4.21
C HIS A 154 1.78 17.91 -5.61
N LEU A 155 1.39 19.02 -6.22
CA LEU A 155 0.82 19.03 -7.56
C LEU A 155 1.58 19.99 -8.45
N LEU A 156 1.83 19.53 -9.67
CA LEU A 156 2.20 20.36 -10.80
C LEU A 156 1.04 20.36 -11.81
N PHE A 157 0.45 21.52 -12.07
CA PHE A 157 -0.71 21.64 -12.95
C PHE A 157 -0.78 23.02 -13.62
N PRO A 158 -1.52 23.18 -14.73
CA PRO A 158 -1.76 24.48 -15.34
C PRO A 158 -2.31 25.50 -14.34
N HIS A 159 -1.67 26.67 -14.24
CA HIS A 159 -2.06 27.68 -13.26
C HIS A 159 -3.46 28.22 -13.60
N PRO A 160 -4.42 28.24 -12.66
CA PRO A 160 -5.83 28.50 -12.95
C PRO A 160 -6.10 29.95 -13.39
N ARG A 161 -5.17 30.87 -13.13
CA ARG A 161 -5.29 32.30 -13.48
C ARG A 161 -4.23 32.78 -14.49
N GLU A 162 -3.21 31.97 -14.77
CA GLU A 162 -2.08 32.33 -15.64
C GLU A 162 -1.89 31.19 -16.65
N ALA A 163 -2.57 31.27 -17.80
CA ALA A 163 -2.66 30.17 -18.76
C ALA A 163 -1.29 29.65 -19.26
N ASP A 164 -0.29 30.53 -19.31
CA ASP A 164 1.08 30.24 -19.77
C ASP A 164 2.03 29.86 -18.62
N ARG A 165 1.49 29.41 -17.48
CA ARG A 165 2.29 28.95 -16.34
C ARG A 165 1.78 27.65 -15.76
N LEU A 166 2.69 26.91 -15.14
CA LEU A 166 2.38 25.78 -14.27
C LEU A 166 2.51 26.24 -12.81
N ALA A 167 1.58 25.80 -11.97
CA ALA A 167 1.64 25.95 -10.53
C ALA A 167 2.31 24.71 -9.93
N VAL A 168 3.29 24.91 -9.05
CA VAL A 168 3.80 23.87 -8.14
C VAL A 168 3.20 24.15 -6.77
N ALA A 169 2.40 23.25 -6.24
CA ALA A 169 1.67 23.46 -5.00
C ALA A 169 1.80 22.28 -4.03
N HIS A 170 1.79 22.56 -2.74
CA HIS A 170 1.63 21.58 -1.67
C HIS A 170 0.15 21.48 -1.30
N TYR A 171 -0.39 20.27 -1.11
CA TYR A 171 -1.76 20.07 -0.64
C TYR A 171 -1.82 20.07 0.89
N ALA A 172 -2.53 21.04 1.48
CA ALA A 172 -2.73 21.13 2.92
C ALA A 172 -4.06 20.44 3.32
N PRO A 173 -4.04 19.19 3.82
CA PRO A 173 -5.27 18.43 4.04
C PRO A 173 -6.11 18.97 5.21
N ARG A 174 -5.52 19.65 6.20
CA ARG A 174 -6.27 20.22 7.35
C ARG A 174 -7.34 21.20 6.90
N ASP A 175 -7.02 22.02 5.90
CA ASP A 175 -7.86 23.13 5.45
C ASP A 175 -8.48 22.87 4.06
N HIS A 176 -8.16 21.73 3.45
CA HIS A 176 -8.53 21.37 2.08
C HIS A 176 -8.20 22.49 1.08
N LEU A 177 -6.92 22.82 0.96
CA LEU A 177 -6.43 23.87 0.05
C LEU A 177 -5.07 23.50 -0.56
N LEU A 178 -4.69 24.23 -1.61
CA LEU A 178 -3.36 24.17 -2.20
C LEU A 178 -2.54 25.40 -1.78
N GLU A 179 -1.34 25.17 -1.29
CA GLU A 179 -0.32 26.20 -1.03
C GLU A 179 0.58 26.28 -2.26
N VAL A 180 0.41 27.32 -3.09
CA VAL A 180 1.19 27.52 -4.31
C VAL A 180 2.61 27.93 -3.93
N ARG A 181 3.56 27.03 -4.10
CA ARG A 181 4.96 27.16 -3.68
C ARG A 181 5.83 27.81 -4.73
N ALA A 182 5.56 27.59 -6.00
CA ALA A 182 6.29 28.18 -7.12
C ALA A 182 5.42 28.22 -8.38
N THR A 183 5.85 29.00 -9.36
CA THR A 183 5.21 29.08 -10.69
C THR A 183 6.25 28.98 -11.79
N ALA A 184 6.14 27.96 -12.64
CA ALA A 184 7.08 27.68 -13.73
C ALA A 184 6.53 28.18 -15.08
N PRO A 185 7.37 28.73 -15.97
CA PRO A 185 6.94 29.13 -17.32
C PRO A 185 6.60 27.91 -18.20
N VAL A 186 5.65 28.07 -19.13
CA VAL A 186 5.16 27.00 -20.04
C VAL A 186 6.12 26.67 -21.20
N GLY A 187 7.27 27.35 -21.32
CA GLY A 187 8.20 27.16 -22.44
C GLY A 187 8.59 25.71 -22.73
N ASP A 188 8.61 24.85 -21.70
CA ASP A 188 8.84 23.40 -21.84
C ASP A 188 7.70 22.54 -21.24
N ARG A 189 6.47 23.08 -21.27
CA ARG A 189 5.27 22.38 -20.77
C ARG A 189 5.09 21.03 -21.44
N SER A 190 5.41 20.91 -22.73
CA SER A 190 5.27 19.64 -23.44
C SER A 190 6.27 18.57 -22.99
N ALA A 191 7.40 18.94 -22.39
CA ALA A 191 8.32 17.96 -21.80
C ALA A 191 7.86 17.46 -20.42
N ILE A 192 7.19 18.31 -19.63
CA ILE A 192 6.75 17.95 -18.27
C ILE A 192 5.31 17.40 -18.25
N LEU A 193 4.44 17.97 -19.07
CA LEU A 193 3.02 17.66 -19.23
C LEU A 193 2.70 17.58 -20.73
N SER A 194 3.23 16.57 -21.40
CA SER A 194 2.86 16.22 -22.77
C SER A 194 1.36 15.91 -22.84
N ALA A 195 0.67 16.45 -23.85
CA ALA A 195 -0.74 16.10 -24.07
C ALA A 195 -0.85 14.59 -24.37
N PRO A 196 -1.88 13.89 -23.87
CA PRO A 196 -3.05 14.35 -23.11
C PRO A 196 -2.86 14.45 -21.57
N GLY A 197 -1.63 14.44 -21.06
CA GLY A 197 -1.32 14.66 -19.64
C GLY A 197 -1.85 16.00 -19.12
N MET A 198 -2.54 15.96 -17.98
CA MET A 198 -3.23 17.12 -17.40
C MET A 198 -2.50 17.70 -16.20
N ALA A 199 -2.02 16.85 -15.30
CA ALA A 199 -1.33 17.24 -14.07
C ALA A 199 -0.40 16.11 -13.60
N VAL A 200 0.61 16.46 -12.79
CA VAL A 200 1.44 15.52 -12.06
C VAL A 200 1.17 15.69 -10.57
N LEU A 201 0.87 14.58 -9.89
CA LEU A 201 0.77 14.51 -8.43
C LEU A 201 2.01 13.79 -7.89
N ALA A 202 2.82 14.47 -7.09
CA ALA A 202 3.97 13.88 -6.41
C ALA A 202 3.65 13.57 -4.95
N LEU A 203 4.02 12.38 -4.49
CA LEU A 203 3.94 11.95 -3.10
C LEU A 203 5.33 11.99 -2.48
N SER A 204 5.38 12.37 -1.21
CA SER A 204 6.59 12.36 -0.39
C SER A 204 6.28 11.92 1.03
N SER A 205 7.26 11.36 1.73
CA SER A 205 7.12 10.89 3.10
C SER A 205 7.99 11.70 4.06
N ILE A 206 7.46 11.96 5.25
CA ILE A 206 8.23 12.48 6.38
C ILE A 206 8.45 11.34 7.37
N PHE A 207 9.58 10.64 7.22
CA PHE A 207 9.88 9.42 7.99
C PHE A 207 9.80 9.61 9.50
N TRP A 208 10.11 10.82 9.99
CA TRP A 208 10.01 11.15 11.41
C TRP A 208 8.63 10.91 12.01
N ARG A 209 7.54 11.14 11.25
CA ARG A 209 6.17 10.91 11.74
C ARG A 209 5.98 9.48 12.20
N GLU A 210 6.43 8.52 11.41
CA GLU A 210 6.38 7.10 11.72
C GLU A 210 7.47 6.68 12.73
N ALA A 211 8.69 7.19 12.57
CA ALA A 211 9.83 6.84 13.40
C ALA A 211 9.67 7.26 14.87
N TRP A 212 8.88 8.32 15.13
CA TRP A 212 8.49 8.72 16.48
C TRP A 212 7.81 7.60 17.27
N LYS A 213 7.01 6.74 16.60
CA LYS A 213 6.30 5.62 17.23
C LYS A 213 6.98 4.28 17.01
N TYR A 214 7.48 4.03 15.80
CA TYR A 214 7.88 2.70 15.35
C TYR A 214 9.38 2.49 15.20
N GLY A 215 10.17 3.54 15.47
CA GLY A 215 11.63 3.51 15.38
C GLY A 215 12.13 2.94 14.06
N GLU A 216 13.02 1.96 14.12
CA GLU A 216 13.71 1.44 12.92
C GLU A 216 12.76 0.88 11.87
N ARG A 217 11.53 0.45 12.22
CA ARG A 217 10.59 -0.15 11.26
C ARG A 217 9.83 0.89 10.41
N ALA A 218 9.97 2.18 10.70
CA ALA A 218 9.20 3.26 10.09
C ALA A 218 9.32 3.37 8.56
N LEU A 219 10.46 3.02 7.95
CA LEU A 219 10.56 3.04 6.46
C LEU A 219 9.56 2.08 5.81
N ARG A 220 9.28 0.94 6.45
CA ARG A 220 8.29 -0.02 5.94
C ARG A 220 6.88 0.60 5.96
N TYR A 221 6.53 1.23 7.07
CA TYR A 221 5.21 1.84 7.27
C TYR A 221 4.97 3.05 6.37
N CYS A 222 5.98 3.91 6.18
CA CYS A 222 5.87 5.02 5.23
C CYS A 222 5.53 4.51 3.82
N ASN A 223 6.16 3.42 3.39
CA ASN A 223 5.91 2.88 2.05
C ASN A 223 4.58 2.13 1.93
N HIS A 224 4.08 1.48 2.98
CA HIS A 224 2.68 0.99 2.95
C HIS A 224 1.69 2.15 2.75
N ASP A 225 1.91 3.27 3.45
CA ASP A 225 1.05 4.45 3.37
C ASP A 225 1.08 5.09 1.97
N VAL A 226 2.24 5.12 1.31
CA VAL A 226 2.35 5.51 -0.11
C VAL A 226 1.52 4.60 -1.00
N GLY A 227 1.58 3.27 -0.81
CA GLY A 227 0.75 2.32 -1.53
C GLY A 227 -0.76 2.56 -1.34
N HIS A 228 -1.18 2.79 -0.10
CA HIS A 228 -2.57 3.15 0.20
C HIS A 228 -2.99 4.48 -0.45
N ALA A 229 -2.10 5.47 -0.49
CA ALA A 229 -2.31 6.76 -1.15
C ALA A 229 -2.44 6.61 -2.68
N LEU A 230 -1.53 5.86 -3.32
CA LEU A 230 -1.57 5.57 -4.76
C LEU A 230 -2.89 4.92 -5.18
N ALA A 231 -3.34 3.91 -4.42
CA ALA A 231 -4.64 3.30 -4.69
C ALA A 231 -5.80 4.29 -4.50
N ALA A 232 -5.76 5.14 -3.46
CA ALA A 232 -6.79 6.15 -3.25
C ALA A 232 -6.85 7.18 -4.40
N VAL A 233 -5.69 7.62 -4.88
CA VAL A 233 -5.57 8.53 -6.04
C VAL A 233 -6.11 7.85 -7.30
N ALA A 234 -5.74 6.60 -7.58
CA ALA A 234 -6.21 5.86 -8.75
C ALA A 234 -7.73 5.68 -8.73
N VAL A 235 -8.32 5.33 -7.59
CA VAL A 235 -9.78 5.20 -7.43
C VAL A 235 -10.48 6.55 -7.62
N ALA A 236 -9.97 7.63 -7.00
CA ALA A 236 -10.56 8.96 -7.15
C ALA A 236 -10.47 9.47 -8.60
N ALA A 237 -9.33 9.27 -9.26
CA ALA A 237 -9.12 9.61 -10.67
C ALA A 237 -10.12 8.86 -11.56
N ALA A 238 -10.32 7.56 -11.34
CA ALA A 238 -11.28 6.77 -12.11
C ALA A 238 -12.71 7.32 -12.01
N THR A 239 -13.14 7.85 -10.86
CA THR A 239 -14.48 8.49 -10.74
C THR A 239 -14.65 9.76 -11.56
N LEU A 240 -13.54 10.41 -11.94
CA LEU A 240 -13.51 11.60 -12.79
C LEU A 240 -13.33 11.27 -14.27
N GLY A 241 -13.29 9.98 -14.63
CA GLY A 241 -12.95 9.54 -15.98
C GLY A 241 -11.49 9.76 -16.32
N TRP A 242 -10.63 9.84 -15.30
CA TRP A 242 -9.19 9.96 -15.43
C TRP A 242 -8.51 8.63 -15.17
N ASP A 243 -7.28 8.54 -15.64
CA ASP A 243 -6.34 7.50 -15.32
C ASP A 243 -5.13 8.10 -14.61
N ALA A 244 -4.45 7.27 -13.82
CA ALA A 244 -3.33 7.67 -12.99
C ALA A 244 -2.20 6.67 -13.16
N ARG A 245 -0.98 7.14 -13.43
CA ARG A 245 0.17 6.27 -13.71
C ARG A 245 1.45 6.79 -13.06
N VAL A 246 2.15 5.94 -12.31
CA VAL A 246 3.45 6.29 -11.73
C VAL A 246 4.47 6.54 -12.85
N LEU A 247 5.17 7.66 -12.75
CA LEU A 247 6.29 8.07 -13.58
C LEU A 247 7.59 7.45 -13.05
N ASP A 248 7.69 6.11 -13.14
CA ASP A 248 8.73 5.37 -12.42
C ASP A 248 10.14 5.66 -12.94
N GLY A 249 10.30 6.12 -14.17
CA GLY A 249 11.60 6.46 -14.77
C GLY A 249 12.25 7.74 -14.22
N LEU A 250 11.54 8.53 -13.41
CA LEU A 250 12.13 9.71 -12.77
C LEU A 250 13.12 9.31 -11.68
N SER A 251 14.22 10.06 -11.58
CA SER A 251 15.17 9.91 -10.49
C SER A 251 14.65 10.54 -9.19
N ASP A 252 15.19 10.12 -8.06
CA ASP A 252 14.95 10.78 -6.76
C ASP A 252 15.27 12.28 -6.79
N GLU A 253 16.26 12.70 -7.59
CA GLU A 253 16.56 14.12 -7.78
C GLU A 253 15.43 14.85 -8.53
N ASP A 254 14.92 14.26 -9.60
CA ASP A 254 13.79 14.82 -10.37
C ASP A 254 12.54 14.94 -9.48
N LEU A 255 12.25 13.91 -8.68
CA LEU A 255 11.16 13.94 -7.72
C LEU A 255 11.41 14.99 -6.62
N GLY A 256 12.66 15.15 -6.18
CA GLY A 256 13.06 16.19 -5.24
C GLY A 256 12.80 17.61 -5.76
N ARG A 257 13.03 17.85 -7.06
CA ARG A 257 12.73 19.13 -7.74
C ARG A 257 11.22 19.39 -7.84
N LEU A 258 10.43 18.35 -8.12
CA LEU A 258 8.95 18.44 -8.13
C LEU A 258 8.37 18.78 -6.76
N VAL A 259 8.87 18.13 -5.70
CA VAL A 259 8.43 18.34 -4.32
C VAL A 259 8.98 19.65 -3.73
N GLY A 260 10.16 20.10 -4.18
CA GLY A 260 10.87 21.24 -3.61
C GLY A 260 11.55 20.93 -2.28
N VAL A 261 12.17 19.74 -2.18
CA VAL A 261 12.74 19.22 -0.91
C VAL A 261 13.85 20.10 -0.31
N ASP A 262 14.49 20.94 -1.13
CA ASP A 262 15.52 21.92 -0.71
C ASP A 262 14.98 23.35 -0.53
N LYS A 263 13.68 23.56 -0.75
CA LYS A 263 13.09 24.88 -0.92
C LYS A 263 12.10 25.18 0.20
N GLY A 264 12.62 25.71 1.31
CA GLY A 264 11.83 26.04 2.51
C GLY A 264 11.59 24.87 3.47
N SER A 265 12.23 23.72 3.23
CA SER A 265 12.26 22.56 4.12
C SER A 265 13.37 22.67 5.18
N PRO A 266 13.39 21.81 6.22
CA PRO A 266 14.55 21.67 7.08
C PRO A 266 15.85 21.40 6.29
N ALA A 267 16.99 21.77 6.88
CA ALA A 267 18.30 21.58 6.26
C ALA A 267 18.56 20.09 5.95
N ALA A 268 19.46 19.84 4.99
CA ALA A 268 19.91 18.49 4.67
C ALA A 268 20.52 17.77 5.90
N PRO A 269 20.53 16.43 5.91
CA PRO A 269 21.22 15.66 6.94
C PRO A 269 22.70 16.08 7.05
N PRO A 270 23.29 16.05 8.26
CA PRO A 270 24.71 16.36 8.44
C PRO A 270 25.62 15.34 7.73
N GLU A 271 26.83 15.77 7.35
CA GLU A 271 27.87 14.85 6.87
C GLU A 271 28.24 13.85 7.97
N GLY A 272 28.08 12.55 7.69
CA GLY A 272 28.26 11.49 8.68
C GLY A 272 27.09 11.38 9.64
N LEU A 273 26.11 10.53 9.29
CA LEU A 273 25.02 10.19 10.20
C LEU A 273 25.57 9.50 11.46
N PRO A 274 25.00 9.74 12.65
CA PRO A 274 25.46 9.07 13.86
C PRO A 274 25.35 7.55 13.71
N ASP A 275 26.35 6.81 14.20
CA ASP A 275 26.36 5.34 14.18
C ASP A 275 25.47 4.71 15.28
N LYS A 276 24.82 5.56 16.09
CA LYS A 276 23.95 5.17 17.19
C LYS A 276 22.73 6.08 17.23
N VAL A 277 21.67 5.59 17.87
CA VAL A 277 20.46 6.38 18.11
C VAL A 277 20.79 7.58 19.00
N VAL A 278 20.54 8.79 18.49
CA VAL A 278 20.78 10.06 19.20
C VAL A 278 19.43 10.71 19.49
N LYS A 279 19.24 11.19 20.73
CA LYS A 279 18.08 12.01 21.12
C LYS A 279 18.50 13.47 21.23
N GLY A 280 17.69 14.37 20.68
CA GLY A 280 17.90 15.81 20.76
C GLY A 280 17.32 16.54 19.55
N LYS A 281 17.73 17.79 19.33
CA LYS A 281 17.28 18.56 18.17
C LYS A 281 17.94 18.05 16.90
N ALA A 282 17.14 17.47 16.00
CA ALA A 282 17.59 17.06 14.68
C ALA A 282 16.54 17.42 13.60
N PRO A 283 16.22 18.71 13.36
CA PRO A 283 15.14 19.11 12.46
C PRO A 283 15.22 18.53 11.03
N TRP A 284 16.41 18.17 10.57
CA TRP A 284 16.63 17.51 9.27
C TRP A 284 15.88 16.18 9.13
N VAL A 285 15.51 15.49 10.22
CA VAL A 285 14.71 14.26 10.18
C VAL A 285 13.27 14.50 9.75
N GLU A 286 12.78 15.73 9.88
CA GLU A 286 11.45 16.18 9.42
C GLU A 286 11.44 16.58 7.94
N ARG A 287 12.60 16.50 7.27
CA ARG A 287 12.68 16.77 5.83
C ARG A 287 11.83 15.75 5.06
N GLN A 288 11.17 16.24 4.03
CA GLN A 288 10.41 15.40 3.11
C GLN A 288 11.35 14.54 2.26
N HIS A 289 11.01 13.27 2.10
CA HIS A 289 11.65 12.33 1.20
C HIS A 289 10.70 12.07 0.02
N PRO A 290 11.09 12.42 -1.22
CA PRO A 290 10.20 12.24 -2.36
C PRO A 290 10.07 10.75 -2.68
N ASP A 291 8.84 10.24 -2.80
CA ASP A 291 8.59 8.81 -3.03
C ASP A 291 8.32 8.52 -4.51
N CYS A 292 7.33 9.20 -5.11
CA CYS A 292 6.94 8.97 -6.50
C CYS A 292 6.17 10.16 -7.09
N ALA A 293 6.11 10.22 -8.42
CA ALA A 293 5.21 11.11 -9.16
C ALA A 293 4.21 10.30 -9.98
N VAL A 294 2.99 10.82 -10.12
CA VAL A 294 1.86 10.19 -10.79
C VAL A 294 1.34 11.15 -11.86
N LEU A 295 1.37 10.71 -13.11
CA LEU A 295 0.75 11.43 -14.23
C LEU A 295 -0.76 11.18 -14.21
N LEU A 296 -1.54 12.25 -14.31
CA LEU A 296 -3.00 12.23 -14.43
C LEU A 296 -3.39 12.62 -15.86
N PHE A 297 -4.23 11.81 -16.49
CA PHE A 297 -4.65 11.98 -17.89
C PHE A 297 -6.06 11.43 -18.12
N PRO A 298 -6.78 11.83 -19.18
CA PRO A 298 -8.09 11.27 -19.52
C PRO A 298 -8.02 9.75 -19.73
N ALA A 299 -8.95 9.00 -19.15
CA ALA A 299 -9.00 7.56 -19.35
C ALA A 299 -9.27 7.21 -20.83
N GLY A 300 -8.64 6.13 -21.31
CA GLY A 300 -8.69 5.72 -22.72
C GLY A 300 -7.79 6.53 -23.66
N SER A 301 -6.96 7.42 -23.12
CA SER A 301 -5.93 8.13 -23.87
C SER A 301 -4.53 7.56 -23.57
N GLU A 302 -3.59 7.81 -24.49
CA GLU A 302 -2.23 7.25 -24.42
C GLU A 302 -1.20 8.40 -24.40
N PRO A 303 -0.79 8.87 -23.21
CA PRO A 303 0.28 9.86 -23.12
C PRO A 303 1.65 9.24 -23.38
N GLU A 304 2.49 10.01 -24.06
CA GLU A 304 3.90 9.71 -24.23
C GLU A 304 4.73 10.53 -23.25
N VAL A 305 5.65 9.89 -22.53
CA VAL A 305 6.59 10.57 -21.64
C VAL A 305 8.01 10.22 -22.05
N ASP A 306 8.77 11.26 -22.39
CA ASP A 306 10.21 11.19 -22.56
C ASP A 306 10.87 11.61 -21.23
N TYR A 307 11.34 10.62 -20.46
CA TYR A 307 11.96 10.86 -19.16
C TYR A 307 13.23 11.72 -19.26
N GLY A 308 13.97 11.66 -20.37
CA GLY A 308 15.18 12.47 -20.57
C GLY A 308 14.81 13.94 -20.71
N ARG A 309 13.86 14.26 -21.60
CA ARG A 309 13.34 15.62 -21.76
C ARG A 309 12.66 16.12 -20.49
N MET A 310 11.88 15.27 -19.82
CA MET A 310 11.21 15.64 -18.57
C MET A 310 12.22 15.97 -17.47
N SER A 311 13.27 15.16 -17.29
CA SER A 311 14.34 15.43 -16.33
C SER A 311 15.07 16.74 -16.64
N GLU A 312 15.39 17.02 -17.91
CA GLU A 312 16.02 18.27 -18.31
C GLU A 312 15.13 19.49 -18.02
N ALA A 313 13.84 19.40 -18.30
CA ALA A 313 12.87 20.44 -17.97
C ALA A 313 12.78 20.67 -16.45
N LEU A 314 12.81 19.58 -15.65
CA LEU A 314 12.77 19.66 -14.19
C LEU A 314 14.02 20.29 -13.59
N ARG A 315 15.21 20.19 -14.21
CA ARG A 315 16.40 20.94 -13.76
C ARG A 315 16.18 22.45 -13.76
N GLY A 316 15.32 22.95 -14.65
CA GLY A 316 14.90 24.36 -14.64
C GLY A 316 14.22 24.79 -13.33
N PHE A 317 13.72 23.85 -12.52
CA PHE A 317 13.02 24.15 -11.27
C PHE A 317 13.98 24.63 -10.17
N ASP A 318 15.27 24.37 -10.32
CA ASP A 318 16.30 24.79 -9.37
C ASP A 318 16.39 26.32 -9.28
N GLY A 319 16.09 27.02 -10.39
CA GLY A 319 16.07 28.48 -10.51
C GLY A 319 14.72 29.14 -10.23
N LEU A 320 13.67 28.38 -9.91
CA LEU A 320 12.37 28.97 -9.57
C LEU A 320 12.43 29.72 -8.24
N GLU A 321 11.59 30.73 -8.13
CA GLU A 321 11.32 31.38 -6.85
C GLU A 321 10.33 30.53 -6.05
N TRP A 322 10.80 29.96 -4.94
CA TRP A 322 9.98 29.17 -4.03
C TRP A 322 9.57 30.00 -2.81
N VAL A 323 8.27 30.04 -2.52
CA VAL A 323 7.70 30.80 -1.40
C VAL A 323 7.29 29.90 -0.24
N GLY A 324 7.28 30.43 0.98
CA GLY A 324 6.85 29.71 2.18
C GLY A 324 7.89 28.78 2.79
N LYS A 325 7.84 28.65 4.12
CA LYS A 325 8.73 27.79 4.92
C LYS A 325 7.90 26.74 5.68
N ALA A 326 8.40 25.51 5.71
CA ALA A 326 7.83 24.42 6.48
C ALA A 326 7.78 24.76 7.97
N ASN A 327 6.65 24.48 8.61
CA ASN A 327 6.56 24.46 10.07
C ASN A 327 7.35 23.27 10.65
N ALA A 328 7.85 23.43 11.88
CA ALA A 328 8.40 22.30 12.63
C ALA A 328 7.27 21.37 13.07
N LEU A 329 7.51 20.06 13.03
CA LEU A 329 6.53 19.04 13.40
C LEU A 329 6.67 18.61 14.86
N SER A 330 7.90 18.59 15.38
CA SER A 330 8.25 18.23 16.76
C SER A 330 9.29 19.20 17.34
N LYS A 331 9.40 19.23 18.67
CA LYS A 331 10.40 20.05 19.37
C LYS A 331 11.76 19.35 19.46
N ASP A 332 11.73 18.04 19.67
CA ASP A 332 12.89 17.16 19.79
C ASP A 332 12.73 15.91 18.92
N HIS A 333 13.82 15.20 18.69
CA HIS A 333 13.89 14.07 17.77
C HIS A 333 14.66 12.89 18.35
N VAL A 334 14.40 11.71 17.79
CA VAL A 334 15.21 10.51 17.97
C VAL A 334 15.68 10.07 16.58
N VAL A 335 16.99 10.09 16.36
CA VAL A 335 17.58 9.78 15.06
C VAL A 335 17.74 8.27 14.93
N TRP A 336 16.95 7.69 14.02
CA TRP A 336 17.05 6.29 13.60
C TRP A 336 17.82 6.24 12.28
N ASP A 337 19.14 6.35 12.38
CA ASP A 337 20.07 6.53 11.26
C ASP A 337 19.87 5.50 10.13
N VAL A 338 19.57 4.26 10.48
CA VAL A 338 19.35 3.16 9.52
C VAL A 338 18.26 3.48 8.50
N ILE A 339 17.20 4.20 8.90
CA ILE A 339 16.12 4.60 7.97
C ILE A 339 16.69 5.45 6.84
N TYR A 340 17.47 6.46 7.21
CA TYR A 340 18.02 7.45 6.28
C TYR A 340 19.16 6.87 5.45
N ARG A 341 20.01 6.01 6.04
CA ARG A 341 21.06 5.28 5.30
C ARG A 341 20.44 4.37 4.24
N THR A 342 19.44 3.57 4.62
CA THR A 342 18.76 2.68 3.68
C THR A 342 18.00 3.46 2.61
N ALA A 343 17.26 4.51 2.99
CA ALA A 343 16.55 5.36 2.03
C ALA A 343 17.49 5.98 0.98
N GLU A 344 18.71 6.36 1.37
CA GLU A 344 19.73 6.85 0.44
C GLU A 344 20.24 5.76 -0.51
N GLN A 345 20.43 4.54 0.00
CA GLN A 345 20.98 3.41 -0.76
C GLN A 345 19.99 2.80 -1.76
N VAL A 346 18.69 2.94 -1.51
CA VAL A 346 17.63 2.42 -2.39
C VAL A 346 17.08 3.48 -3.36
N LYS A 347 17.75 4.63 -3.50
CA LYS A 347 17.34 5.65 -4.47
C LYS A 347 17.41 5.12 -5.90
N LYS A 348 16.49 5.61 -6.73
CA LYS A 348 16.55 5.43 -8.18
C LYS A 348 17.24 6.66 -8.78
N HIS A 349 18.31 6.43 -9.54
CA HIS A 349 19.11 7.51 -10.14
C HIS A 349 18.67 7.91 -11.56
N GLY A 350 17.69 7.21 -12.12
CA GLY A 350 17.14 7.47 -13.45
C GLY A 350 16.43 6.23 -14.00
N PRO A 351 16.01 6.26 -15.28
CA PRO A 351 15.36 5.12 -15.91
C PRO A 351 16.29 3.91 -15.96
N ALA A 352 15.76 2.72 -15.70
CA ALA A 352 16.45 1.46 -15.96
C ALA A 352 16.66 1.27 -17.48
N LEU A 353 17.61 0.40 -17.85
CA LEU A 353 17.91 0.15 -19.26
C LEU A 353 16.68 -0.34 -20.01
N GLY A 354 16.24 0.41 -21.03
CA GLY A 354 15.06 0.08 -21.82
C GLY A 354 13.72 0.45 -21.16
N GLU A 355 13.74 1.03 -19.96
CA GLU A 355 12.53 1.52 -19.30
C GLU A 355 11.87 2.63 -20.11
N ARG A 356 10.57 2.50 -20.32
CA ARG A 356 9.74 3.46 -21.03
C ARG A 356 8.45 3.68 -20.27
N PHE A 357 7.86 4.85 -20.44
CA PHE A 357 6.50 5.07 -19.99
C PHE A 357 5.54 4.33 -20.92
N PHE A 358 4.62 3.56 -20.34
CA PHE A 358 3.53 2.91 -21.06
C PHE A 358 2.31 2.78 -20.15
N VAL A 359 1.13 2.77 -20.78
CA VAL A 359 -0.15 2.58 -20.11
C VAL A 359 -0.74 1.27 -20.59
N MET A 360 -1.00 0.35 -19.66
CA MET A 360 -1.69 -0.89 -20.01
C MET A 360 -3.16 -0.61 -20.26
N PRO A 361 -3.77 -1.26 -21.29
CA PRO A 361 -5.21 -1.20 -21.48
C PRO A 361 -5.94 -1.58 -20.20
N TRP A 362 -6.97 -0.81 -19.85
CA TRP A 362 -7.81 -1.13 -18.70
C TRP A 362 -8.52 -2.46 -18.94
N GLN A 363 -8.51 -3.32 -17.94
CA GLN A 363 -9.26 -4.57 -17.94
C GLN A 363 -10.29 -4.55 -16.81
N LYS A 364 -11.53 -4.91 -17.16
CA LYS A 364 -12.61 -5.08 -16.19
C LYS A 364 -12.35 -6.33 -15.34
N SER A 365 -12.87 -6.38 -14.12
CA SER A 365 -12.88 -7.58 -13.30
C SER A 365 -14.16 -8.40 -13.52
N PRO A 366 -14.12 -9.75 -13.41
CA PRO A 366 -15.32 -10.57 -13.46
C PRO A 366 -16.28 -10.28 -12.30
N ALA A 367 -17.59 -10.41 -12.53
CA ALA A 367 -18.63 -10.31 -11.52
C ALA A 367 -19.29 -11.68 -11.31
N LEU A 368 -19.31 -12.19 -10.07
CA LEU A 368 -19.91 -13.50 -9.76
C LEU A 368 -21.43 -13.43 -9.65
N SER A 369 -21.95 -12.39 -9.00
CA SER A 369 -23.37 -12.22 -8.81
C SER A 369 -23.73 -10.77 -8.53
N ASN A 370 -24.97 -10.41 -8.87
CA ASN A 370 -25.53 -9.12 -8.53
C ASN A 370 -25.90 -9.08 -7.04
N GLY A 371 -25.76 -7.92 -6.40
CA GLY A 371 -26.21 -7.71 -5.02
C GLY A 371 -25.25 -8.21 -3.93
N LEU A 372 -23.98 -8.49 -4.25
CA LEU A 372 -22.96 -8.80 -3.24
C LEU A 372 -22.57 -7.58 -2.39
N TYR A 373 -22.76 -6.38 -2.93
CA TYR A 373 -22.44 -5.11 -2.28
C TYR A 373 -23.71 -4.41 -1.82
N ASN A 374 -23.56 -3.59 -0.78
CA ASN A 374 -24.55 -2.58 -0.47
C ASN A 374 -24.63 -1.55 -1.61
N GLU A 375 -25.77 -0.89 -1.76
CA GLU A 375 -25.98 0.17 -2.76
C GLU A 375 -25.23 1.46 -2.35
N LEU A 376 -23.91 1.41 -2.44
CA LEU A 376 -23.01 2.51 -2.10
C LEU A 376 -22.31 3.05 -3.34
N THR A 377 -22.00 4.33 -3.29
CA THR A 377 -21.15 5.01 -4.27
C THR A 377 -19.67 4.86 -3.90
N VAL A 378 -18.77 4.98 -4.88
CA VAL A 378 -17.32 5.02 -4.65
C VAL A 378 -16.98 6.12 -3.64
N GLN A 379 -17.59 7.30 -3.77
CA GLN A 379 -17.38 8.45 -2.89
C GLN A 379 -17.77 8.15 -1.44
N GLU A 380 -18.87 7.43 -1.20
CA GLU A 380 -19.26 6.98 0.14
C GLU A 380 -18.26 5.96 0.67
N VAL A 381 -17.91 4.94 -0.11
CA VAL A 381 -17.00 3.87 0.34
C VAL A 381 -15.63 4.43 0.73
N VAL A 382 -15.00 5.26 -0.13
CA VAL A 382 -13.67 5.83 0.16
C VAL A 382 -13.69 6.75 1.38
N ARG A 383 -14.77 7.52 1.59
CA ARG A 383 -14.86 8.49 2.69
C ARG A 383 -15.31 7.86 4.00
N GLN A 384 -16.08 6.78 3.97
CA GLN A 384 -16.68 6.18 5.16
C GLN A 384 -15.93 4.95 5.67
N ARG A 385 -15.08 4.29 4.86
CA ARG A 385 -14.31 3.14 5.36
C ARG A 385 -13.46 3.50 6.57
N ARG A 386 -13.35 2.59 7.53
CA ARG A 386 -12.51 2.75 8.73
C ARG A 386 -11.76 1.47 9.00
N SER A 387 -10.58 1.60 9.60
CA SER A 387 -9.88 0.46 10.19
C SER A 387 -10.63 -0.01 11.42
N ALA A 388 -10.95 -1.30 11.48
CA ALA A 388 -11.50 -1.92 12.67
C ALA A 388 -10.44 -1.93 13.78
N VAL A 389 -10.87 -1.63 15.01
CA VAL A 389 -10.00 -1.78 16.19
C VAL A 389 -10.09 -3.18 16.78
N ASP A 390 -11.20 -3.88 16.50
CA ASP A 390 -11.48 -5.26 16.91
C ASP A 390 -12.55 -5.87 15.98
N MET A 391 -12.64 -7.20 15.95
CA MET A 391 -13.62 -7.95 15.16
C MET A 391 -14.51 -8.80 16.08
N ASP A 392 -15.76 -9.05 15.68
CA ASP A 392 -16.76 -9.70 16.54
C ASP A 392 -16.53 -11.21 16.79
N GLY A 393 -15.68 -11.86 16.00
CA GLY A 393 -15.34 -13.28 16.14
C GLY A 393 -16.43 -14.25 15.70
N VAL A 394 -17.57 -13.77 15.20
CA VAL A 394 -18.75 -14.61 14.93
C VAL A 394 -19.36 -14.39 13.55
N HIS A 395 -19.08 -13.26 12.90
CA HIS A 395 -19.62 -12.99 11.57
C HIS A 395 -19.11 -13.99 10.53
N VAL A 396 -20.04 -14.51 9.73
CA VAL A 396 -19.75 -15.46 8.65
C VAL A 396 -19.98 -14.79 7.30
N MET A 397 -18.93 -14.68 6.50
CA MET A 397 -19.01 -14.13 5.14
C MET A 397 -19.43 -15.20 4.14
N GLY A 398 -20.22 -14.82 3.13
CA GLY A 398 -20.58 -15.68 2.01
C GLY A 398 -19.38 -16.07 1.14
N ARG A 399 -19.34 -17.31 0.64
CA ARG A 399 -18.29 -17.76 -0.30
C ARG A 399 -18.13 -16.86 -1.51
N ASP A 400 -19.23 -16.47 -2.14
CA ASP A 400 -19.20 -15.69 -3.38
C ASP A 400 -18.71 -14.26 -3.11
N THR A 401 -19.09 -13.68 -1.96
CA THR A 401 -18.51 -12.42 -1.47
C THR A 401 -17.00 -12.54 -1.29
N PHE A 402 -16.52 -13.61 -0.63
CA PHE A 402 -15.10 -13.86 -0.44
C PHE A 402 -14.34 -13.98 -1.77
N TYR A 403 -14.86 -14.76 -2.72
CA TYR A 403 -14.23 -14.89 -4.04
C TYR A 403 -14.26 -13.59 -4.84
N GLN A 404 -15.36 -12.82 -4.80
CA GLN A 404 -15.45 -11.52 -5.45
C GLN A 404 -14.38 -10.56 -4.94
N MET A 405 -14.19 -10.47 -3.62
CA MET A 405 -13.13 -9.64 -3.03
C MET A 405 -11.74 -10.06 -3.51
N LEU A 406 -11.46 -11.36 -3.57
CA LEU A 406 -10.16 -11.85 -4.02
C LEU A 406 -9.93 -11.65 -5.52
N MET A 407 -10.97 -11.67 -6.35
CA MET A 407 -10.85 -11.31 -7.77
C MET A 407 -10.50 -9.83 -7.95
N HIS A 408 -11.02 -8.94 -7.12
CA HIS A 408 -10.61 -7.51 -7.13
C HIS A 408 -9.20 -7.30 -6.58
N CYS A 409 -8.63 -8.27 -5.86
CA CYS A 409 -7.23 -8.27 -5.45
C CYS A 409 -6.27 -8.70 -6.56
N LEU A 410 -6.76 -9.19 -7.71
CA LEU A 410 -5.92 -9.59 -8.84
C LEU A 410 -5.50 -8.37 -9.68
N PRO A 411 -4.24 -8.35 -10.16
CA PRO A 411 -3.69 -7.19 -10.86
C PRO A 411 -4.25 -7.02 -12.27
N SER A 412 -4.62 -8.11 -12.95
CA SER A 412 -4.90 -8.09 -14.39
C SER A 412 -6.38 -7.94 -14.75
N GLY A 413 -7.29 -8.15 -13.79
CA GLY A 413 -8.72 -8.21 -14.07
C GLY A 413 -9.09 -9.51 -14.78
N GLU A 414 -10.04 -9.45 -15.70
CA GLU A 414 -10.37 -10.55 -16.61
C GLU A 414 -9.23 -10.73 -17.61
N VAL A 415 -8.71 -11.96 -17.70
CA VAL A 415 -7.63 -12.34 -18.63
C VAL A 415 -8.19 -13.18 -19.76
N GLY A 416 -7.69 -12.98 -20.98
CA GLY A 416 -8.10 -13.74 -22.14
C GLY A 416 -7.68 -15.22 -22.09
N SER A 417 -8.20 -16.02 -23.03
CA SER A 417 -7.80 -17.43 -23.15
C SER A 417 -6.30 -17.56 -23.43
N GLY A 418 -5.54 -18.10 -22.47
CA GLY A 418 -4.09 -18.28 -22.57
C GLY A 418 -3.26 -17.14 -21.98
N GLU A 419 -3.91 -16.04 -21.57
CA GLU A 419 -3.27 -15.01 -20.74
C GLU A 419 -3.28 -15.42 -19.27
N ARG A 420 -2.34 -14.89 -18.51
CA ARG A 420 -2.11 -15.21 -17.10
C ARG A 420 -2.28 -13.96 -16.23
N GLN A 421 -2.69 -14.15 -14.99
CA GLN A 421 -2.62 -13.09 -13.99
C GLN A 421 -1.16 -12.69 -13.75
N GLY A 422 -0.90 -11.40 -13.61
CA GLY A 422 0.42 -10.84 -13.26
C GLY A 422 0.56 -9.38 -13.68
N GLN A 423 0.14 -9.06 -14.90
CA GLN A 423 0.17 -7.70 -15.43
C GLN A 423 -0.79 -6.78 -14.66
N GLN A 424 -0.37 -5.56 -14.32
CA GLN A 424 -1.23 -4.59 -13.62
C GLN A 424 -2.07 -3.76 -14.60
N SER A 425 -3.30 -4.22 -14.83
CA SER A 425 -4.25 -3.64 -15.80
C SER A 425 -5.60 -3.28 -15.18
N ALA A 426 -5.96 -3.91 -14.06
CA ALA A 426 -7.18 -3.60 -13.31
C ALA A 426 -6.97 -2.43 -12.34
N LEU A 427 -8.07 -1.76 -11.98
CA LEU A 427 -8.06 -0.75 -10.93
C LEU A 427 -8.00 -1.42 -9.55
N PRO A 428 -7.27 -0.85 -8.57
CA PRO A 428 -6.38 0.31 -8.68
C PRO A 428 -4.94 -0.03 -9.12
N PHE A 429 -4.60 -1.30 -9.33
CA PHE A 429 -3.23 -1.78 -9.58
C PHE A 429 -2.54 -1.17 -10.80
N ARG A 430 -3.30 -0.83 -11.86
CA ARG A 430 -2.77 -0.23 -13.09
C ARG A 430 -2.01 1.08 -12.90
N VAL A 431 -2.08 1.68 -11.71
CA VAL A 431 -1.23 2.82 -11.34
C VAL A 431 0.26 2.46 -11.33
N LEU A 432 0.67 1.21 -11.05
CA LEU A 432 2.11 0.85 -11.02
C LEU A 432 2.61 0.16 -12.30
N PRO A 433 3.82 0.50 -12.78
CA PRO A 433 4.31 0.05 -14.09
C PRO A 433 5.01 -1.28 -14.18
N TRP A 434 5.16 -2.01 -13.09
CA TRP A 434 5.68 -3.37 -13.09
C TRP A 434 4.56 -4.41 -12.97
N GLU A 435 4.91 -5.67 -13.22
CA GLU A 435 4.06 -6.83 -12.96
C GLU A 435 4.00 -7.13 -11.46
N ALA A 436 2.94 -7.78 -11.00
CA ALA A 436 2.74 -8.05 -9.58
C ALA A 436 3.85 -8.94 -8.99
N GLU A 437 4.45 -8.47 -7.90
CA GLU A 437 5.49 -9.19 -7.14
C GLU A 437 4.98 -9.68 -5.78
N VAL A 438 3.74 -9.31 -5.40
CA VAL A 438 3.15 -9.61 -4.10
C VAL A 438 2.01 -10.60 -4.24
N HIS A 439 2.02 -11.65 -3.43
CA HIS A 439 0.98 -12.67 -3.31
C HIS A 439 0.33 -12.62 -1.91
N ALA A 440 -0.67 -13.48 -1.63
CA ALA A 440 -1.29 -13.52 -0.30
C ALA A 440 -1.44 -14.95 0.23
N ALA A 441 -0.91 -15.20 1.42
CA ALA A 441 -1.20 -16.38 2.23
C ALA A 441 -2.38 -16.07 3.16
N LEU A 442 -3.51 -16.76 2.99
CA LEU A 442 -4.75 -16.48 3.72
C LEU A 442 -5.00 -17.53 4.81
N PHE A 443 -5.47 -17.06 5.95
CA PHE A 443 -5.99 -17.83 7.08
C PHE A 443 -7.52 -17.67 7.10
N VAL A 444 -8.23 -18.68 6.61
CA VAL A 444 -9.69 -18.67 6.42
C VAL A 444 -10.37 -19.22 7.67
N HIS A 445 -11.23 -18.41 8.29
CA HIS A 445 -11.85 -18.69 9.60
C HIS A 445 -13.38 -18.86 9.54
N HIS A 446 -14.10 -17.91 8.94
CA HIS A 446 -15.56 -17.85 8.95
C HIS A 446 -16.13 -17.53 7.56
N ILE A 447 -15.86 -18.40 6.58
CA ILE A 447 -16.44 -18.31 5.23
C ILE A 447 -17.42 -19.47 5.03
N SER A 448 -18.68 -19.17 4.74
CA SER A 448 -19.69 -20.21 4.53
C SER A 448 -19.35 -21.05 3.29
N GLY A 449 -19.56 -22.37 3.36
CA GLY A 449 -19.28 -23.27 2.25
C GLY A 449 -17.79 -23.51 1.95
N LEU A 450 -16.86 -22.95 2.74
CA LEU A 450 -15.43 -23.27 2.66
C LEU A 450 -14.91 -23.85 3.98
N PRO A 451 -14.06 -24.87 3.95
CA PRO A 451 -13.42 -25.36 5.16
C PRO A 451 -12.46 -24.29 5.72
N LYS A 452 -12.41 -24.14 7.04
CA LYS A 452 -11.33 -23.40 7.70
C LYS A 452 -9.97 -23.94 7.25
N GLY A 453 -8.98 -23.08 7.10
CA GLY A 453 -7.66 -23.53 6.69
C GLY A 453 -6.73 -22.45 6.18
N MET A 454 -5.59 -22.90 5.67
CA MET A 454 -4.62 -22.07 4.97
C MET A 454 -4.87 -22.14 3.47
N TYR A 455 -4.87 -20.97 2.84
CA TYR A 455 -5.07 -20.78 1.41
C TYR A 455 -3.98 -19.87 0.86
N PHE A 456 -3.80 -19.84 -0.46
CA PHE A 456 -2.84 -18.99 -1.12
C PHE A 456 -3.42 -18.41 -2.41
N LEU A 457 -3.37 -17.09 -2.54
CA LEU A 457 -3.75 -16.35 -3.74
C LEU A 457 -2.49 -15.99 -4.52
N VAL A 458 -2.31 -16.61 -5.68
CA VAL A 458 -1.18 -16.37 -6.58
C VAL A 458 -1.54 -15.24 -7.53
N ARG A 459 -1.14 -14.01 -7.20
CA ARG A 459 -1.45 -12.81 -8.02
C ARG A 459 -0.66 -12.71 -9.33
N ASN A 460 0.48 -13.39 -9.45
CA ASN A 460 1.23 -13.54 -10.68
C ASN A 460 1.48 -15.04 -10.90
N GLU A 461 0.84 -15.61 -11.92
CA GLU A 461 0.87 -17.05 -12.20
C GLU A 461 2.22 -17.53 -12.76
N GLU A 462 3.07 -16.63 -13.25
CA GLU A 462 4.45 -16.98 -13.60
C GLU A 462 5.28 -17.39 -12.39
N HIS A 463 4.90 -16.94 -11.19
CA HIS A 463 5.57 -17.28 -9.95
C HIS A 463 5.06 -18.60 -9.33
N PHE A 464 4.04 -19.24 -9.91
CA PHE A 464 3.37 -20.40 -9.30
C PHE A 464 4.34 -21.54 -8.98
N ASP A 465 5.16 -21.97 -9.96
CA ASP A 465 6.08 -23.10 -9.79
C ASP A 465 7.16 -22.80 -8.74
N ALA A 466 7.69 -21.57 -8.73
CA ALA A 466 8.66 -21.13 -7.73
C ALA A 466 8.06 -21.12 -6.32
N LEU A 467 6.85 -20.58 -6.16
CA LEU A 467 6.11 -20.59 -4.89
C LEU A 467 5.85 -22.03 -4.40
N GLN A 468 5.34 -22.89 -5.28
CA GLN A 468 5.04 -24.28 -4.94
C GLN A 468 6.32 -25.05 -4.53
N HIS A 469 7.45 -24.78 -5.18
CA HIS A 469 8.73 -25.40 -4.85
C HIS A 469 9.31 -24.87 -3.53
N ALA A 470 9.24 -23.56 -3.30
CA ALA A 470 9.80 -22.91 -2.11
C ALA A 470 9.00 -23.21 -0.83
N MET A 471 7.69 -23.49 -0.96
CA MET A 471 6.80 -23.75 0.17
C MET A 471 6.82 -25.21 0.60
N ARG A 472 6.13 -25.52 1.71
CA ARG A 472 6.05 -26.88 2.24
C ARG A 472 5.49 -27.86 1.21
N GLN A 473 6.18 -28.99 1.06
CA GLN A 473 5.83 -30.04 0.10
C GLN A 473 4.64 -30.91 0.54
N ASP A 474 4.16 -30.76 1.78
CA ASP A 474 2.94 -31.41 2.25
C ASP A 474 1.66 -30.56 2.02
N PHE A 475 1.78 -29.37 1.42
CA PHE A 475 0.62 -28.58 1.03
C PHE A 475 -0.12 -29.17 -0.16
N GLU A 476 -1.46 -29.05 -0.12
CA GLU A 476 -2.36 -29.70 -1.08
C GLU A 476 -2.38 -28.99 -2.45
N TRP A 477 -2.27 -27.66 -2.49
CA TRP A 477 -2.40 -26.83 -3.71
C TRP A 477 -3.65 -27.15 -4.54
N VAL A 478 -4.81 -27.27 -3.88
CA VAL A 478 -6.09 -27.64 -4.52
C VAL A 478 -6.99 -26.43 -4.69
N LYS A 479 -7.51 -26.20 -5.90
CA LYS A 479 -8.56 -25.18 -6.14
C LYS A 479 -9.77 -25.47 -5.23
N PRO A 480 -10.23 -24.50 -4.43
CA PRO A 480 -11.35 -24.73 -3.53
C PRO A 480 -12.68 -24.87 -4.26
N GLU A 481 -13.66 -25.45 -3.58
CA GLU A 481 -14.96 -25.72 -4.16
C GLU A 481 -15.66 -24.42 -4.61
N GLY A 482 -16.21 -24.44 -5.83
CA GLY A 482 -16.87 -23.27 -6.43
C GLY A 482 -15.93 -22.10 -6.73
N CYS A 483 -14.61 -22.29 -6.66
CA CYS A 483 -13.64 -21.25 -7.02
C CYS A 483 -13.76 -20.94 -8.52
N PRO A 484 -13.89 -19.66 -8.91
CA PRO A 484 -13.89 -19.26 -10.32
C PRO A 484 -12.58 -19.68 -11.02
N ASP A 485 -12.67 -20.04 -12.30
CA ASP A 485 -11.51 -20.52 -13.08
C ASP A 485 -10.39 -19.48 -13.12
N GLY A 486 -10.74 -18.22 -13.38
CA GLY A 486 -9.81 -17.08 -13.43
C GLY A 486 -9.30 -16.59 -12.07
N LEU A 487 -9.66 -17.23 -10.95
CA LEU A 487 -9.17 -16.89 -9.61
C LEU A 487 -8.08 -17.90 -9.19
N PRO A 488 -6.78 -17.59 -9.26
CA PRO A 488 -5.67 -18.47 -8.86
C PRO A 488 -5.54 -18.60 -7.32
N LEU A 489 -6.59 -19.09 -6.68
CA LEU A 489 -6.68 -19.37 -5.25
C LEU A 489 -6.56 -20.87 -5.00
N TYR A 490 -5.69 -21.27 -4.07
CA TYR A 490 -5.43 -22.66 -3.75
C TYR A 490 -5.56 -22.89 -2.25
N ARG A 491 -6.29 -23.93 -1.84
CA ARG A 491 -6.25 -24.42 -0.45
C ARG A 491 -4.96 -25.20 -0.26
N LEU A 492 -4.20 -24.81 0.75
CA LEU A 492 -2.94 -25.47 1.14
C LEU A 492 -3.17 -26.54 2.21
N MET A 493 -3.99 -26.25 3.22
CA MET A 493 -4.25 -27.15 4.34
C MET A 493 -5.61 -26.85 4.98
N LYS A 494 -6.34 -27.90 5.39
CA LYS A 494 -7.58 -27.74 6.18
C LYS A 494 -7.30 -27.67 7.67
N GLY A 495 -8.11 -26.87 8.35
CA GLY A 495 -8.35 -26.89 9.80
C GLY A 495 -8.22 -25.51 10.45
N ASP A 496 -8.46 -25.46 11.76
CA ASP A 496 -8.60 -24.19 12.46
C ASP A 496 -7.27 -23.47 12.65
N CYS A 497 -7.11 -22.33 11.98
CA CYS A 497 -5.92 -21.50 12.01
C CYS A 497 -6.10 -20.19 12.81
N GLN A 498 -7.20 -20.01 13.55
CA GLN A 498 -7.48 -18.77 14.29
C GLN A 498 -6.37 -18.44 15.30
N LYS A 499 -6.00 -19.40 16.16
CA LYS A 499 -4.92 -19.21 17.14
C LYS A 499 -3.58 -18.92 16.48
N PHE A 500 -3.29 -19.60 15.37
CA PHE A 500 -2.06 -19.40 14.62
C PHE A 500 -2.00 -17.99 14.01
N ALA A 501 -3.09 -17.53 13.37
CA ALA A 501 -3.19 -16.20 12.78
C ALA A 501 -2.98 -15.08 13.81
N MET A 502 -3.55 -15.22 15.01
CA MET A 502 -3.28 -14.33 16.14
C MET A 502 -1.79 -14.35 16.52
N GLN A 503 -1.21 -15.54 16.72
CA GLN A 503 0.19 -15.68 17.13
C GLN A 503 1.15 -15.01 16.15
N VAL A 504 1.07 -15.32 14.85
CA VAL A 504 1.97 -14.72 13.85
C VAL A 504 1.74 -13.23 13.65
N SER A 505 0.58 -12.72 14.01
CA SER A 505 0.26 -11.28 13.96
C SER A 505 0.57 -10.59 15.29
N CYS A 506 1.72 -10.89 15.90
CA CYS A 506 2.14 -10.34 17.20
C CYS A 506 1.13 -10.53 18.34
N PHE A 507 0.44 -11.69 18.38
CA PHE A 507 -0.62 -11.99 19.35
C PHE A 507 -1.84 -11.05 19.30
N GLN A 508 -2.08 -10.36 18.17
CA GLN A 508 -3.25 -9.52 18.02
C GLN A 508 -4.50 -10.36 17.72
N GLU A 509 -5.46 -10.36 18.67
CA GLU A 509 -6.69 -11.16 18.58
C GLU A 509 -7.52 -10.88 17.31
N ILE A 510 -7.46 -9.65 16.81
CA ILE A 510 -8.18 -9.20 15.61
C ILE A 510 -7.92 -10.11 14.39
N ALA A 511 -6.70 -10.67 14.26
CA ALA A 511 -6.34 -11.59 13.18
C ALA A 511 -7.05 -12.94 13.26
N SER A 512 -7.54 -13.32 14.44
CA SER A 512 -8.28 -14.56 14.70
C SER A 512 -9.80 -14.39 14.70
N HIS A 513 -10.29 -13.17 14.88
CA HIS A 513 -11.72 -12.85 15.00
C HIS A 513 -12.35 -12.40 13.68
N GLY A 514 -11.57 -12.06 12.65
CA GLY A 514 -12.09 -11.78 11.32
C GLY A 514 -12.65 -13.02 10.60
N CYS A 515 -13.35 -12.80 9.49
CA CYS A 515 -13.76 -13.88 8.58
C CYS A 515 -12.55 -14.57 7.94
N PHE A 516 -11.52 -13.78 7.64
CA PHE A 516 -10.19 -14.25 7.28
C PHE A 516 -9.13 -13.22 7.67
N SER A 517 -7.89 -13.67 7.73
CA SER A 517 -6.71 -12.80 7.77
C SER A 517 -5.70 -13.28 6.75
N LEU A 518 -4.66 -12.49 6.47
CA LEU A 518 -3.63 -12.86 5.52
C LEU A 518 -2.29 -12.20 5.82
N GLY A 519 -1.23 -12.83 5.32
CA GLY A 519 0.09 -12.23 5.14
C GLY A 519 0.40 -12.05 3.65
N MET A 520 0.89 -10.88 3.27
CA MET A 520 1.29 -10.55 1.90
C MET A 520 2.74 -10.96 1.68
N ILE A 521 2.96 -11.89 0.75
CA ILE A 521 4.24 -12.53 0.48
C ILE A 521 4.82 -11.99 -0.82
N ALA A 522 5.93 -11.27 -0.75
CA ALA A 522 6.59 -10.70 -1.91
C ALA A 522 7.71 -11.60 -2.43
N ARG A 523 7.84 -11.74 -3.75
CA ARG A 523 9.09 -12.15 -4.39
C ARG A 523 10.11 -11.05 -4.12
N PHE A 524 11.10 -11.34 -3.29
CA PHE A 524 11.88 -10.30 -2.61
C PHE A 524 13.29 -10.15 -3.17
N GLU A 525 14.24 -10.99 -2.76
CA GLU A 525 15.64 -10.90 -3.21
C GLU A 525 15.81 -10.97 -4.74
N PRO A 526 15.09 -11.86 -5.48
CA PRO A 526 15.19 -11.88 -6.93
C PRO A 526 14.82 -10.55 -7.59
N VAL A 527 13.78 -9.88 -7.08
CA VAL A 527 13.32 -8.58 -7.62
C VAL A 527 14.36 -7.50 -7.37
N LEU A 528 14.98 -7.47 -6.18
CA LEU A 528 16.03 -6.50 -5.87
C LEU A 528 17.27 -6.70 -6.75
N HIS A 529 17.59 -7.94 -7.09
CA HIS A 529 18.72 -8.26 -7.96
C HIS A 529 18.43 -7.97 -9.45
N GLU A 530 17.25 -8.37 -9.93
CA GLU A 530 16.86 -8.24 -11.35
C GLU A 530 16.53 -6.80 -11.74
N LYS A 531 15.82 -6.09 -10.86
CA LYS A 531 15.29 -4.75 -11.14
C LYS A 531 16.00 -3.65 -10.38
N GLY A 532 16.77 -3.95 -9.34
CA GLY A 532 17.51 -2.98 -8.53
C GLY A 532 16.92 -2.74 -7.13
N GLU A 533 17.75 -2.26 -6.20
CA GLU A 533 17.38 -2.09 -4.78
C GLU A 533 16.23 -1.09 -4.56
N TRP A 534 16.01 -0.16 -5.50
CA TRP A 534 14.88 0.77 -5.47
C TRP A 534 13.51 0.08 -5.57
N MET A 535 13.46 -1.21 -5.92
CA MET A 535 12.25 -1.99 -5.80
C MET A 535 11.83 -2.25 -4.35
N TYR A 536 12.73 -2.09 -3.36
CA TYR A 536 12.39 -2.32 -1.96
C TYR A 536 11.17 -1.49 -1.51
N PRO A 537 11.17 -0.13 -1.59
CA PRO A 537 9.96 0.68 -1.38
C PRO A 537 8.73 0.22 -2.17
N ARG A 538 8.92 -0.11 -3.46
CA ARG A 538 7.86 -0.43 -4.41
C ARG A 538 7.09 -1.70 -4.05
N LEU A 539 7.75 -2.70 -3.46
CA LEU A 539 7.07 -3.89 -2.92
C LEU A 539 6.10 -3.52 -1.78
N PHE A 540 6.45 -2.56 -0.92
CA PHE A 540 5.56 -2.05 0.12
C PHE A 540 4.43 -1.20 -0.48
N TRP A 541 4.67 -0.46 -1.57
CA TRP A 541 3.60 0.25 -2.29
C TRP A 541 2.55 -0.74 -2.81
N GLU A 542 2.97 -1.84 -3.43
CA GLU A 542 2.06 -2.87 -3.93
C GLU A 542 1.24 -3.52 -2.80
N THR A 543 1.85 -3.80 -1.64
CA THR A 543 1.11 -4.29 -0.46
C THR A 543 0.10 -3.27 0.07
N GLY A 544 0.42 -1.96 0.03
CA GLY A 544 -0.50 -0.89 0.43
C GLY A 544 -1.68 -0.76 -0.52
N ILE A 545 -1.46 -0.92 -1.83
CA ILE A 545 -2.54 -0.94 -2.83
C ILE A 545 -3.46 -2.14 -2.58
N LEU A 546 -2.91 -3.34 -2.38
CA LEU A 546 -3.68 -4.53 -2.06
C LEU A 546 -4.47 -4.36 -0.76
N GLY A 547 -3.86 -3.77 0.27
CA GLY A 547 -4.55 -3.42 1.51
C GLY A 547 -5.69 -2.42 1.31
N GLN A 548 -5.52 -1.43 0.43
CA GLN A 548 -6.56 -0.47 0.12
C GLN A 548 -7.77 -1.12 -0.55
N VAL A 549 -7.54 -2.07 -1.46
CA VAL A 549 -8.63 -2.87 -2.06
C VAL A 549 -9.40 -3.60 -0.98
N LEU A 550 -8.72 -4.35 -0.10
CA LEU A 550 -9.36 -5.09 0.99
C LEU A 550 -10.19 -4.19 1.90
N TYR A 551 -9.68 -2.99 2.21
CA TYR A 551 -10.40 -1.98 2.97
C TYR A 551 -11.68 -1.49 2.28
N LEU A 552 -11.63 -1.24 0.98
CA LEU A 552 -12.76 -0.77 0.19
C LEU A 552 -13.82 -1.86 0.03
N GLU A 553 -13.38 -3.05 -0.36
CA GLU A 553 -14.22 -4.24 -0.54
C GLU A 553 -14.97 -4.59 0.75
N ALA A 554 -14.26 -4.64 1.88
CA ALA A 554 -14.85 -4.92 3.18
C ALA A 554 -15.97 -3.93 3.54
N HIS A 555 -15.73 -2.64 3.31
CA HIS A 555 -16.74 -1.62 3.60
C HIS A 555 -17.93 -1.70 2.63
N ALA A 556 -17.68 -1.95 1.35
CA ALA A 556 -18.72 -2.06 0.32
C ALA A 556 -19.72 -3.20 0.60
N VAL A 557 -19.29 -4.27 1.26
CA VAL A 557 -20.18 -5.38 1.67
C VAL A 557 -20.73 -5.24 3.10
N GLY A 558 -20.46 -4.12 3.77
CA GLY A 558 -21.02 -3.81 5.10
C GLY A 558 -20.22 -4.30 6.30
N ILE A 559 -18.96 -4.69 6.11
CA ILE A 559 -18.04 -5.09 7.19
C ILE A 559 -16.84 -4.14 7.23
N SER A 560 -15.74 -4.53 7.87
CA SER A 560 -14.52 -3.73 7.95
C SER A 560 -13.28 -4.58 7.77
N ALA A 561 -12.15 -3.90 7.67
CA ALA A 561 -10.86 -4.54 7.59
C ALA A 561 -9.84 -3.73 8.38
N THR A 562 -8.67 -4.30 8.59
CA THR A 562 -7.54 -3.65 9.28
C THR A 562 -6.23 -4.19 8.77
N GLY A 563 -5.33 -3.26 8.43
CA GLY A 563 -3.93 -3.53 8.18
C GLY A 563 -3.17 -3.77 9.48
N ILE A 564 -2.32 -4.79 9.46
CA ILE A 564 -1.55 -5.24 10.61
C ILE A 564 -0.07 -5.10 10.27
N GLY A 565 0.54 -4.03 10.79
CA GLY A 565 1.97 -3.76 10.61
C GLY A 565 2.89 -4.55 11.55
N CYS A 566 2.36 -5.11 12.64
CA CYS A 566 3.09 -5.97 13.56
C CYS A 566 2.78 -7.43 13.29
N TYR A 567 3.78 -8.15 12.81
CA TYR A 567 3.73 -9.59 12.60
C TYR A 567 5.14 -10.16 12.79
N PHE A 568 5.23 -11.44 13.14
CA PHE A 568 6.49 -12.16 13.28
C PHE A 568 6.91 -12.69 11.91
N ASP A 569 7.80 -11.95 11.24
CA ASP A 569 8.22 -12.17 9.86
C ASP A 569 8.61 -13.64 9.60
N ASP A 570 9.51 -14.21 10.41
CA ASP A 570 10.04 -15.57 10.19
C ASP A 570 9.09 -16.68 10.67
N ALA A 571 8.16 -16.39 11.59
CA ALA A 571 7.15 -17.37 12.01
C ALA A 571 6.15 -17.67 10.88
N VAL A 572 5.87 -16.66 10.04
CA VAL A 572 5.09 -16.84 8.81
C VAL A 572 5.87 -17.71 7.81
N HIS A 573 7.18 -17.48 7.68
CA HIS A 573 8.02 -18.28 6.78
C HIS A 573 8.08 -19.73 7.20
N GLU A 574 8.33 -19.99 8.48
CA GLU A 574 8.36 -21.34 9.04
C GLU A 574 7.04 -22.09 8.76
N ALA A 575 5.90 -21.41 8.94
CA ALA A 575 4.60 -22.00 8.68
C ALA A 575 4.36 -22.30 7.20
N LEU A 576 4.86 -21.45 6.30
CA LEU A 576 4.76 -21.64 4.84
C LEU A 576 5.88 -22.53 4.28
N GLY A 577 6.92 -22.82 5.05
CA GLY A 577 8.13 -23.55 4.62
C GLY A 577 9.15 -22.71 3.85
N LEU A 578 8.95 -21.39 3.76
CA LEU A 578 9.82 -20.47 3.05
C LEU A 578 11.19 -20.37 3.75
N LYS A 579 12.25 -20.19 2.96
CA LYS A 579 13.63 -20.09 3.43
C LYS A 579 14.34 -18.95 2.74
N GLY A 580 15.37 -18.42 3.39
CA GLY A 580 16.21 -17.37 2.81
C GLY A 580 15.44 -16.08 2.56
N LEU A 581 15.82 -15.36 1.50
CA LEU A 581 15.25 -14.07 1.12
C LEU A 581 14.49 -14.10 -0.21
N GLU A 582 14.27 -15.27 -0.81
CA GLU A 582 13.57 -15.40 -2.08
C GLU A 582 12.14 -14.84 -1.99
N PHE A 583 11.43 -15.17 -0.92
CA PHE A 583 10.10 -14.65 -0.60
C PHE A 583 10.05 -14.12 0.82
N GLN A 584 9.48 -12.93 1.04
CA GLN A 584 9.36 -12.31 2.37
C GLN A 584 7.93 -11.86 2.68
N SER A 585 7.53 -11.88 3.96
CA SER A 585 6.24 -11.34 4.42
C SER A 585 6.38 -9.85 4.67
N LEU A 586 5.57 -9.04 3.99
CA LEU A 586 5.70 -7.58 4.02
C LEU A 586 4.55 -6.88 4.74
N TYR A 587 3.34 -7.44 4.75
CA TYR A 587 2.18 -6.81 5.38
C TYR A 587 1.14 -7.84 5.77
N HIS A 588 0.47 -7.65 6.91
CA HIS A 588 -0.65 -8.50 7.30
C HIS A 588 -1.97 -7.73 7.24
N PHE A 589 -3.07 -8.45 7.10
CA PHE A 589 -4.40 -7.85 7.01
C PHE A 589 -5.46 -8.77 7.62
N THR A 590 -6.57 -8.20 8.06
CA THR A 590 -7.75 -8.95 8.49
C THR A 590 -9.02 -8.29 8.00
N VAL A 591 -10.03 -9.11 7.70
CA VAL A 591 -11.34 -8.68 7.18
C VAL A 591 -12.43 -9.39 7.98
N GLY A 592 -13.40 -8.64 8.49
CA GLY A 592 -14.48 -9.18 9.32
C GLY A 592 -15.43 -8.09 9.81
N ALA A 593 -16.48 -8.49 10.54
CA ALA A 593 -17.39 -7.52 11.14
C ALA A 593 -16.72 -6.81 12.32
N PRO A 594 -16.71 -5.46 12.34
CA PRO A 594 -16.05 -4.70 13.38
C PRO A 594 -16.84 -4.71 14.70
N VAL A 595 -16.15 -4.63 15.82
CA VAL A 595 -16.76 -4.19 17.09
C VAL A 595 -16.80 -2.66 17.12
N LEU A 596 -17.99 -2.08 17.25
CA LEU A 596 -18.17 -0.62 17.27
C LEU A 596 -18.06 -0.05 18.69
N ASP A 597 -17.07 0.80 18.93
CA ASP A 597 -16.97 1.56 20.18
C ASP A 597 -17.87 2.80 20.14
N LYS A 598 -19.04 2.69 20.79
CA LYS A 598 -20.04 3.77 20.87
C LYS A 598 -19.59 4.98 21.69
N ARG A 599 -18.45 4.91 22.39
CA ARG A 599 -17.88 6.03 23.16
C ARG A 599 -17.12 7.03 22.29
N ILE A 600 -16.73 6.62 21.08
CA ILE A 600 -15.97 7.46 20.16
C ILE A 600 -16.94 8.28 19.31
N MET A 601 -16.91 9.59 19.48
CA MET A 601 -17.70 10.52 18.68
C MET A 601 -17.06 10.69 17.29
N SER A 602 -17.89 10.79 16.26
CA SER A 602 -17.46 11.15 14.90
C SER A 602 -17.88 12.58 14.59
N LEU A 603 -16.93 13.37 14.10
CA LEU A 603 -17.11 14.77 13.69
C LEU A 603 -16.83 14.90 12.18
N PRO A 604 -17.44 15.89 11.50
CA PRO A 604 -17.24 16.11 10.06
C PRO A 604 -15.78 16.44 9.76
N ALA A 605 -15.31 16.10 8.56
CA ALA A 605 -13.96 16.42 8.11
C ALA A 605 -13.71 17.94 8.07
N TYR A 606 -14.70 18.70 7.58
CA TYR A 606 -14.66 20.14 7.36
C TYR A 606 -16.02 20.79 7.67
N PRO A 607 -16.04 22.01 8.27
CA PRO A 607 -14.93 22.55 9.05
C PRO A 607 -14.60 21.59 10.21
N GLY A 608 -13.32 21.37 10.45
CA GLY A 608 -12.85 20.54 11.57
C GLY A 608 -13.11 21.22 12.92
N PRO A 609 -12.89 20.51 14.05
CA PRO A 609 -12.92 21.14 15.36
C PRO A 609 -11.89 22.28 15.42
N GLY A 610 -12.31 23.45 15.93
CA GLY A 610 -11.48 24.67 16.03
C GLY A 610 -10.35 24.60 17.06
N ILE A 611 -9.85 23.40 17.34
CA ILE A 611 -8.78 23.14 18.30
C ILE A 611 -7.49 22.98 17.50
N ASP A 612 -6.52 23.84 17.74
CA ASP A 612 -5.13 23.60 17.37
C ASP A 612 -4.61 22.47 18.28
N ALA A 613 -4.89 21.24 17.86
CA ALA A 613 -4.41 20.00 18.48
C ALA A 613 -2.90 19.84 18.30
#